data_AF-A0A1F6UMG0-F1
#
_entry.id   AF-A0A1F6UMG0-F1
#
_cell.length_a   1.000
_cell.length_b   1.000
_cell.length_c   1.000
_cell.angle_alpha   90.00
_cell.angle_beta   90.00
_cell.angle_gamma   90.00
#
_symmetry.space_group_name_H-M   'P 1'
#
loop_
_entity.id
_entity.type
_entity.pdbx_description
1 polymer ?
#
loop_
_entity_poly.entity_id
_entity_poly.type
_entity_poly.pdbx_seq_one_letter_code
_entity_poly.pdbx_strand_id
1 'polypeptide(L)' 'MSGPGVYGKLPTHGDFIQRNLPSAFVRQWDVWLQHFV' A
#
# COMPACT_ATOMS: atom_id res chain seq x y z
N MET A 1 12.89 -15.11 6.47
CA MET A 1 13.00 -13.63 6.46
C MET A 1 11.93 -13.10 5.52
N SER A 2 11.11 -12.16 5.98
CA SER A 2 10.13 -11.49 5.13
C SER A 2 10.87 -10.62 4.11
N GLY A 3 10.53 -10.70 2.82
CA GLY A 3 11.17 -9.92 1.76
C GLY A 3 10.80 -8.43 1.80
N PRO A 4 11.06 -7.65 0.73
CA PRO A 4 10.50 -6.30 0.60
C PRO A 4 8.96 -6.34 0.55
N GLY A 5 8.33 -5.25 0.99
CA GLY A 5 6.88 -5.03 0.94
C GLY A 5 6.48 -4.02 -0.14
N VAL A 6 5.20 -4.04 -0.53
CA VAL A 6 4.64 -3.11 -1.52
C VAL A 6 3.22 -2.70 -1.13
N TYR A 7 2.90 -1.42 -1.33
CA TYR A 7 1.56 -0.88 -1.24
C TYR A 7 1.36 0.19 -2.33
N GLY A 8 0.27 0.12 -3.10
CA GLY A 8 -0.01 1.06 -4.19
C GLY A 8 -0.81 0.45 -5.35
N LYS A 9 -0.90 1.18 -6.47
CA LYS A 9 -1.53 0.70 -7.71
C LYS A 9 -0.50 0.11 -8.68
N LEU A 10 -0.90 -0.93 -9.39
CA LEU A 10 -0.14 -1.51 -10.51
C LEU A 10 -0.99 -1.43 -11.79
N PRO A 11 -0.38 -1.19 -12.97
CA PRO A 11 -1.14 -1.10 -14.23
C PRO A 11 -2.02 -2.32 -14.54
N THR A 12 -1.64 -3.50 -14.04
CA THR A 12 -2.34 -4.77 -14.26
C THR A 12 -3.33 -5.13 -13.15
N HIS A 13 -3.45 -4.32 -12.10
CA HIS A 13 -4.33 -4.55 -10.96
C HIS A 13 -5.33 -3.40 -10.85
N GLY A 14 -6.63 -3.72 -10.88
CA GLY A 14 -7.71 -2.73 -10.91
C GLY A 14 -7.86 -1.92 -9.61
N ASP A 15 -7.22 -2.35 -8.52
CA ASP A 15 -7.26 -1.69 -7.22
C ASP A 15 -5.88 -1.67 -6.56
N PHE A 16 -5.77 -0.97 -5.43
CA PHE A 16 -4.60 -0.98 -4.57
C PHE A 16 -4.25 -2.41 -4.12
N ILE A 17 -2.96 -2.69 -4.13
CA ILE A 17 -2.41 -3.93 -3.59
C ILE A 17 -1.68 -3.64 -2.29
N GLN A 18 -1.67 -4.62 -1.39
CA GLN A 18 -0.82 -4.65 -0.21
C GLN A 18 -0.16 -6.03 -0.15
N ARG A 19 1.17 -6.06 -0.06
CA ARG A 19 1.91 -7.30 0.14
C ARG A 19 3.05 -7.08 1.12
N ASN A 20 3.13 -7.96 2.11
CA ASN A 20 4.27 -8.05 3.04
C ASN A 20 4.57 -6.71 3.76
N LEU A 21 3.51 -5.98 4.12
CA LEU A 21 3.54 -4.78 4.94
C LEU A 21 2.48 -4.90 6.05
N PRO A 22 2.79 -4.45 7.29
CA PRO A 22 1.81 -4.39 8.36
C PRO A 22 0.66 -3.43 8.01
N SER A 23 -0.58 -3.82 8.33
CA SER A 23 -1.77 -2.98 8.10
C SER A 23 -1.71 -1.64 8.82
N ALA A 24 -1.10 -1.58 10.01
CA ALA A 24 -0.94 -0.34 10.76
C ALA A 24 -0.07 0.69 10.03
N PHE A 25 0.97 0.25 9.31
CA PHE A 25 1.81 1.11 8.48
C PHE A 25 1.03 1.62 7.27
N VAL A 26 0.35 0.70 6.57
CA VAL A 26 -0.43 1.03 5.37
C VAL A 26 -1.54 2.03 5.67
N ARG A 27 -2.23 1.91 6.81
CA ARG A 27 -3.34 2.80 7.18
C ARG A 27 -2.95 4.27 7.22
N GLN A 28 -1.79 4.60 7.80
CA GLN A 28 -1.35 6.00 7.89
C GLN A 28 -0.97 6.55 6.50
N TRP A 29 -0.36 5.71 5.67
CA TRP A 29 0.01 6.07 4.31
C TRP A 29 -1.19 6.23 3.38
N ASP A 30 -2.19 5.34 3.51
CA ASP A 30 -3.46 5.38 2.78
C ASP A 30 -4.23 6.68 3.09
N VAL A 31 -4.34 7.05 4.37
CA VAL A 31 -4.97 8.31 4.79
C VAL A 31 -4.24 9.53 4.21
N TRP A 32 -2.91 9.51 4.17
CA TRP A 32 -2.15 10.60 3.55
C TRP A 32 -2.39 10.68 2.04
N LEU A 33 -2.32 9.55 1.33
CA LEU A 33 -2.57 9.48 -0.11
C LEU A 33 -3.96 10.00 -0.48
N GLN A 34 -5.00 9.60 0.25
CA GLN A 34 -6.38 10.02 -0.03
C GLN A 34 -6.62 11.51 0.16
N HIS A 35 -5.84 12.19 1.01
CA HIS A 35 -6.03 13.60 1.30
C HIS A 35 -5.16 14.54 0.47
N PHE A 36 -4.04 14.07 -0.08
CA PHE A 36 -3.00 14.95 -0.63
C PHE A 36 -2.49 14.59 -2.03
N VAL A 37 -2.90 13.45 -2.60
CA VAL A 37 -2.53 13.00 -3.96
C VAL A 37 -3.77 12.81 -4.81
#